data_AF-A0A6N2K051-F1
#
_entry.id   AF-A0A6N2K051-F1
#
_cell.length_a   1.000
_cell.length_b   1.000
_cell.length_c   1.000
_cell.angle_alpha   90.00
_cell.angle_beta   90.00
_cell.angle_gamma   90.00
#
_symmetry.space_group_name_H-M   'P 1'
#
loop_
_entity.id
_entity.type
_entity.pdbx_description
1 polymer ?
#
loop_
_entity_poly.entity_id
_entity_poly.type
_entity_poly.pdbx_seq_one_letter_code
_entity_poly.pdbx_strand_id
1 'polypeptide(L)' 'MSQRLKRWESPRNEGRNDKGKGGSARQRQKKKQMQMLRKKLKAGINPKQKRDGTSAISFLFFANRLMRNHRNLLSKV' A
#
# COMPACT_ATOMS: atom_id res chain seq x y z
N MET A 1 14.89 8.12 29.36
CA MET A 1 13.75 7.87 30.28
C MET A 1 14.27 6.99 31.42
N SER A 2 14.69 7.58 32.53
CA SER A 2 15.06 6.80 33.72
C SER A 2 13.80 6.39 34.45
N GLN A 3 13.46 5.09 34.43
CA GLN A 3 12.41 4.57 35.29
C GLN A 3 12.96 4.44 36.71
N ARG A 4 12.50 5.29 37.63
CA ARG A 4 12.71 5.07 39.07
C ARG A 4 11.87 3.86 39.48
N LEU A 5 12.53 2.76 39.86
CA LEU A 5 11.85 1.63 40.49
C LEU A 5 11.31 2.03 41.87
N LYS A 6 10.14 1.49 42.23
CA LYS A 6 9.62 1.61 43.60
C LYS A 6 10.51 0.80 44.55
N ARG A 7 10.68 1.24 45.80
CA ARG A 7 11.57 0.63 46.81
C ARG A 7 11.37 -0.89 47.03
N TRP A 8 10.19 -1.41 46.71
CA TRP A 8 9.80 -2.81 46.90
C TRP A 8 9.76 -3.60 45.59
N GLU A 9 10.11 -2.99 44.45
CA GLU A 9 10.29 -3.72 43.20
C GLU A 9 11.74 -4.17 43.08
N SER A 10 11.96 -5.49 43.05
CA SER A 10 13.23 -6.06 42.59
C SER A 10 13.58 -5.48 41.21
N PRO A 11 14.85 -5.13 40.91
CA PRO A 11 15.29 -4.65 39.60
C PRO A 11 14.74 -5.54 38.48
N ARG A 12 13.58 -5.17 37.95
CA ARG A 12 12.94 -5.88 36.86
C ARG A 12 13.76 -5.57 35.64
N ASN A 13 14.71 -6.45 35.31
CA ASN A 13 15.43 -6.37 34.05
C ASN A 13 14.39 -6.28 32.93
N GLU A 14 14.42 -5.16 32.20
CA GLU A 14 13.60 -4.96 31.02
C GLU A 14 13.87 -6.13 30.05
N GLY A 15 12.82 -6.70 29.45
CA GLY A 15 12.96 -7.78 28.46
C GLY A 15 12.61 -9.21 28.90
N ARG A 16 12.15 -9.44 30.14
CA ARG A 16 11.55 -10.74 30.53
C ARG A 16 10.36 -11.13 29.65
N ASN A 17 9.63 -10.14 29.14
CA ASN A 17 8.45 -10.31 28.28
C ASN A 17 8.78 -10.38 26.79
N ASP A 18 10.05 -10.21 26.40
CA ASP A 18 10.48 -10.27 25.00
C ASP A 18 10.90 -11.69 24.60
N LYS A 19 11.18 -12.57 25.57
CA LYS A 19 11.52 -13.97 25.36
C LYS A 19 10.27 -14.87 25.47
N GLY A 20 10.24 -15.96 24.69
CA GLY A 20 9.15 -16.95 24.70
C GLY A 20 8.00 -16.69 23.71
N LYS A 21 6.95 -17.51 23.80
CA LYS A 21 5.79 -17.46 22.87
C LYS A 21 5.04 -16.12 22.92
N GLY A 22 4.88 -15.54 24.12
CA GLY A 22 4.21 -14.25 24.30
C GLY A 22 5.02 -13.06 23.74
N GLY A 23 6.34 -13.06 23.98
CA GLY A 23 7.23 -12.02 23.47
C GLY A 23 7.34 -12.03 21.94
N SER A 24 7.53 -13.21 21.35
CA SER A 24 7.56 -13.37 19.89
C SER A 24 6.23 -12.99 19.22
N ALA A 25 5.09 -13.33 19.81
CA ALA A 25 3.78 -12.88 19.32
C ALA A 25 3.64 -11.35 19.37
N ARG A 26 4.06 -10.71 20.46
CA ARG A 26 4.05 -9.24 20.61
C ARG A 26 4.97 -8.55 19.60
N GLN A 27 6.16 -9.10 19.35
CA GLN A 27 7.08 -8.60 18.33
C GLN A 27 6.47 -8.68 16.92
N ARG A 28 5.80 -9.80 16.59
CA ARG A 28 5.09 -9.96 15.31
C ARG A 28 3.97 -8.92 15.15
N GLN A 29 3.19 -8.67 16.20
CA GLN A 29 2.15 -7.63 16.19
C GLN A 29 2.75 -6.24 15.93
N LYS A 30 3.81 -5.86 16.66
CA LYS A 30 4.53 -4.60 16.46
C LYS A 30 5.08 -4.47 15.02
N LYS A 31 5.68 -5.54 14.48
CA LYS A 31 6.17 -5.57 13.09
C LYS A 31 5.04 -5.32 12.08
N LYS A 32 3.88 -5.95 12.27
CA LYS A 32 2.70 -5.76 11.42
C LYS A 32 2.17 -4.32 11.49
N GLN A 33 2.08 -3.74 12.69
CA GLN A 33 1.68 -2.34 12.88
C GLN A 33 2.63 -1.38 12.16
N MET A 34 3.94 -1.56 12.31
CA MET A 34 4.94 -0.72 11.62
C MET A 34 4.86 -0.87 10.10
N GLN A 35 4.68 -2.09 9.57
CA GLN A 35 4.53 -2.31 8.13
C GLN A 35 3.27 -1.62 7.59
N MET A 36 2.16 -1.70 8.31
CA MET A 36 0.92 -1.00 7.94
C MET A 36 1.10 0.52 7.97
N LEU A 37 1.79 1.06 8.98
CA LEU A 37 2.10 2.48 9.06
C LEU A 37 2.96 2.92 7.86
N ARG A 38 4.02 2.18 7.52
CA ARG A 38 4.85 2.46 6.35
C ARG A 38 4.04 2.46 5.05
N LYS A 39 3.11 1.51 4.89
CA LYS A 39 2.20 1.49 3.73
C LYS A 39 1.30 2.71 3.69
N LYS A 40 0.70 3.11 4.82
CA LYS A 40 -0.16 4.31 4.90
C LYS A 40 0.61 5.59 4.58
N LEU A 41 1.80 5.75 5.15
CA LEU A 41 2.67 6.89 4.88
C LEU A 41 3.08 6.92 3.40
N LYS A 42 3.51 5.78 2.85
CA LYS A 42 3.85 5.69 1.42
C LYS A 42 2.65 5.93 0.51
N ALA A 43 1.45 5.48 0.88
CA ALA A 43 0.22 5.71 0.13
C ALA A 43 -0.13 7.20 0.06
N GLY A 44 0.02 7.94 1.17
CA GLY A 44 -0.11 9.39 1.17
C GLY A 44 0.99 10.12 0.39
N ILE A 45 2.12 9.46 0.14
CA ILE A 45 3.28 10.03 -0.57
C ILE A 45 3.32 9.59 -2.06
N ASN A 46 2.46 8.69 -2.55
CA ASN A 46 2.57 8.19 -3.92
C ASN A 46 2.23 9.26 -4.99
N PRO A 47 3.20 9.70 -5.82
CA PRO A 47 2.94 10.52 -7.01
C PRO A 47 2.54 9.65 -8.22
N LYS A 48 1.79 8.56 -7.99
CA LYS A 48 1.40 7.59 -9.03
C LYS A 48 -0.09 7.28 -8.97
N GLN A 49 -0.93 8.29 -9.11
CA GLN A 49 -2.07 8.11 -10.01
C GLN A 49 -1.50 8.09 -11.42
N LYS A 50 -1.06 6.91 -11.88
CA LYS A 50 -0.92 6.70 -13.32
C LYS A 50 -2.36 6.65 -13.84
N ARG A 51 -2.85 7.79 -14.32
CA ARG A 51 -4.02 7.82 -15.18
C ARG A 51 -3.57 7.11 -16.44
N ASP A 52 -3.88 5.82 -16.56
CA ASP A 52 -3.56 5.02 -17.73
C ASP A 52 -4.41 5.51 -18.91
N GLY A 53 -4.04 6.64 -19.50
CA GLY A 53 -4.68 7.23 -20.68
C GLY A 53 -4.52 6.39 -21.95
N THR A 54 -3.75 5.30 -21.88
CA THR A 54 -3.56 4.31 -22.93
C THR A 54 -4.86 3.58 -23.30
N SER A 55 -5.77 3.34 -22.33
CA SER A 55 -7.09 2.75 -22.61
C SER A 55 -8.02 3.74 -23.32
N ALA A 56 -8.01 5.02 -22.93
CA ALA A 56 -8.80 6.06 -23.59
C ALA A 56 -8.30 6.37 -25.00
N ILE A 57 -6.98 6.44 -25.21
CA ILE A 57 -6.37 6.67 -26.53
C ILE A 57 -6.63 5.47 -27.45
N SER A 58 -6.46 4.23 -26.97
CA SER A 58 -6.76 3.03 -27.77
C SER A 58 -8.24 2.94 -28.17
N PHE A 59 -9.17 3.32 -27.27
CA PHE A 59 -10.60 3.40 -27.58
C PHE A 59 -10.89 4.43 -28.69
N LEU A 60 -10.31 5.63 -28.60
CA LEU A 60 -10.47 6.68 -29.63
C LEU A 60 -9.91 6.26 -30.98
N PHE A 61 -8.76 5.58 -31.01
CA PHE A 61 -8.17 5.05 -32.24
C PHE A 61 -9.04 3.95 -32.87
N PHE A 62 -9.59 3.05 -32.05
CA PHE A 62 -10.47 1.98 -32.52
C PHE A 62 -11.81 2.53 -33.06
N ALA A 63 -12.44 3.45 -32.33
CA ALA A 63 -13.68 4.10 -32.75
C ALA A 63 -13.51 4.86 -34.09
N ASN A 64 -12.40 5.60 -34.24
CA ASN A 64 -12.08 6.30 -35.49
C ASN A 64 -11.78 5.34 -36.66
N ARG A 65 -11.29 4.13 -36.40
CA ARG A 65 -11.08 3.11 -37.46
C ARG A 65 -12.40 2.49 -37.91
N LEU A 66 -13.32 2.22 -36.99
CA LEU A 66 -14.64 1.68 -37.31
C LEU A 66 -15.48 2.67 -38.13
N MET A 67 -15.48 3.93 -37.74
CA MET A 67 -16.20 5.02 -38.44
C MET A 67 -15.71 5.24 -39.87
N ARG A 68 -14.41 5.07 -40.13
CA ARG A 68 -13.84 5.20 -41.49
C ARG A 68 -14.24 4.04 -42.41
N ASN A 69 -14.34 2.83 -41.89
CA ASN A 69 -14.72 1.66 -42.68
C ASN A 69 -16.20 1.68 -43.10
N HIS A 70 -17.11 2.24 -42.28
CA HIS A 70 -18.51 2.40 -42.67
C HIS A 70 -18.74 3.43 -43.78
N ARG A 71 -17.94 4.51 -43.81
CA ARG A 71 -18.06 5.55 -44.85
C ARG A 71 -17.66 5.05 -46.24
N ASN A 72 -16.66 4.18 -46.32
CA ASN A 72 -16.19 3.61 -47.58
C ASN A 72 -17.15 2.56 -48.19
N LEU A 73 -18.10 2.04 -47.41
CA LEU A 73 -19.13 1.11 -47.90
C LEU A 73 -20.34 1.86 -48.49
N LEU A 74 -20.63 3.07 -48.03
CA LEU A 74 -21.75 3.90 -48.49
C LEU A 74 -21.40 4.77 -49.72
N SER A 75 -20.11 4.93 -50.03
CA SER A 75 -19.63 5.66 -51.21
C SER A 75 -19.37 4.77 -52.43
N LYS A 76 -19.84 3.52 -52.40
CA LYS A 76 -19.60 2.50 -53.45
C LYS A 76 -20.89 1.97 -54.08
N VAL A 77 -21.99 2.70 -53.90
CA VAL A 77 -23.23 2.65 -54.69
C VAL A 77 -23.33 3.99 -55.42
#